data_AF-A0AAD7DZY3-F1
#
_entry.id   AF-A0AAD7DZY3-F1
#
_cell.length_a   1.000
_cell.length_b   1.000
_cell.length_c   1.000
_cell.angle_alpha   90.00
_cell.angle_beta   90.00
_cell.angle_gamma   90.00
#
_symmetry.space_group_name_H-M   'P 1'
#
loop_
_entity.id
_entity.type
_entity.pdbx_description
1 polymer ?
#
loop_
_entity_poly.entity_id
_entity_poly.type
_entity_poly.pdbx_seq_one_letter_code
_entity_poly.pdbx_strand_id
1 'polypeptide(L)'
;WAQPAGRVAMDQHFKLLRADEEITRLNLEIPRLVTHMRDEDTFLIYQERRLVRAGNPALAHQVGVHRMERGRFNTLHMERLVKLSKEPGFTASLVPGVSVNTDRRVPVGEAEDIVMPDAGETAVPPPEEHEL
;
A
#
# COMPACT_ATOMS: atom_id res chain seq x y z
N TRP A 1 25.36 38.17 -3.19
CA TRP A 1 25.25 36.94 -2.38
C TRP A 1 25.43 37.17 -0.87
N ALA A 2 26.16 38.21 -0.43
CA ALA A 2 26.39 38.50 1.01
C ALA A 2 25.20 39.17 1.76
N GLN A 3 24.35 39.95 1.08
CA GLN A 3 23.24 40.67 1.73
C GLN A 3 22.06 39.74 2.06
N PRO A 4 21.62 39.62 3.34
CA PRO A 4 20.52 38.73 3.73
C PRO A 4 19.20 39.02 3.03
N ALA A 5 18.83 40.30 2.88
CA ALA A 5 17.60 40.71 2.22
C ALA A 5 17.56 40.26 0.75
N GLY A 6 18.68 40.36 0.03
CA GLY A 6 18.78 39.90 -1.36
C GLY A 6 18.62 38.38 -1.50
N ARG A 7 19.08 37.58 -0.53
CA ARG A 7 18.87 36.13 -0.54
C ARG A 7 17.40 35.78 -0.33
N VAL A 8 16.75 36.39 0.66
CA VAL A 8 15.32 36.14 0.93
C VAL A 8 14.46 36.51 -0.29
N ALA A 9 14.75 37.64 -0.95
CA ALA A 9 14.04 38.04 -2.16
C ALA A 9 14.23 37.05 -3.31
N MET A 10 15.46 36.57 -3.54
CA MET A 10 15.72 35.53 -4.55
C MET A 10 15.01 34.21 -4.20
N ASP A 11 15.06 33.76 -2.95
CA ASP A 11 14.40 32.54 -2.51
C ASP A 11 12.88 32.61 -2.71
N GLN A 12 12.26 33.75 -2.37
CA GLN A 12 10.83 33.98 -2.60
C GLN A 12 10.51 33.95 -4.10
N HIS A 13 11.32 34.60 -4.92
CA HIS A 13 11.14 34.61 -6.37
C HIS A 13 11.19 33.19 -6.96
N PHE A 14 12.21 32.40 -6.60
CA PHE A 14 12.32 31.02 -7.08
C PHE A 14 11.24 30.09 -6.51
N LYS A 15 10.78 30.32 -5.28
CA LYS A 15 9.63 29.59 -4.72
C LYS A 15 8.36 29.83 -5.52
N LEU A 16 8.10 31.08 -5.92
CA LEU A 16 6.96 31.41 -6.76
C LEU A 16 7.08 30.74 -8.14
N LEU A 17 8.24 30.81 -8.78
CA LEU A 17 8.46 30.15 -10.07
C LEU A 17 8.26 28.63 -10.01
N ARG A 18 8.73 27.98 -8.94
CA ARG A 18 8.60 26.54 -8.77
C ARG A 18 7.20 26.11 -8.28
N ALA A 19 6.41 27.02 -7.73
CA ALA A 19 5.07 26.69 -7.23
C ALA A 19 4.16 26.18 -8.36
N ASP A 20 4.23 26.77 -9.55
CA ASP A 20 3.41 26.36 -10.69
C ASP A 20 3.79 24.95 -11.20
N GLU A 21 5.10 24.65 -11.24
CA GLU A 21 5.61 23.32 -11.56
C GLU A 21 5.17 22.29 -10.51
N GLU A 22 5.25 22.67 -9.23
CA GLU A 22 4.84 21.85 -8.11
C GLU A 22 3.35 21.52 -8.15
N ILE A 23 2.48 22.49 -8.44
CA ILE A 23 1.03 22.27 -8.62
C ILE A 23 0.80 21.23 -9.73
N THR A 24 1.49 21.39 -10.86
CA THR A 24 1.37 20.47 -11.99
C THR A 24 1.81 19.05 -11.61
N ARG A 25 2.91 18.92 -10.85
CA ARG A 25 3.39 17.62 -10.36
C ARG A 25 2.41 16.99 -9.36
N LEU A 26 1.93 17.77 -8.40
CA LEU A 26 1.01 17.31 -7.37
C LEU A 26 -0.33 16.84 -7.96
N ASN A 27 -0.79 17.43 -9.05
CA ASN A 27 -1.98 16.95 -9.77
C ASN A 27 -1.86 15.49 -10.24
N LEU A 28 -0.65 15.00 -10.48
CA LEU A 28 -0.37 13.59 -10.82
C LEU A 28 -0.05 12.75 -9.58
N GLU A 29 0.66 13.32 -8.61
CA GLU A 29 1.09 12.60 -7.41
C GLU A 29 -0.07 12.29 -6.45
N ILE A 30 -1.06 13.17 -6.32
CA ILE A 30 -2.24 12.94 -5.47
C ILE A 30 -3.00 11.68 -5.91
N PRO A 31 -3.43 11.52 -7.19
CA PRO A 31 -4.06 10.28 -7.64
C PRO A 31 -3.17 9.05 -7.46
N ARG A 32 -1.86 9.17 -7.66
CA ARG A 32 -0.90 8.07 -7.45
C ARG A 32 -0.84 7.64 -5.99
N LEU A 33 -0.82 8.60 -5.06
CA LEU A 33 -0.86 8.33 -3.63
C LEU A 33 -2.16 7.63 -3.25
N VAL A 34 -3.31 8.10 -3.76
CA VAL A 34 -4.61 7.47 -3.51
C VAL A 34 -4.65 6.04 -4.06
N THR A 35 -4.12 5.83 -5.27
CA THR A 35 -3.97 4.49 -5.88
C THR A 35 -3.12 3.59 -5.00
N HIS A 36 -1.97 4.08 -4.53
CA HIS A 36 -1.07 3.33 -3.68
C HIS A 36 -1.74 2.92 -2.35
N MET A 37 -2.45 3.84 -1.69
CA MET A 37 -3.15 3.55 -0.43
C MET A 37 -4.20 2.43 -0.61
N ARG A 38 -5.00 2.49 -1.69
CA ARG A 38 -6.00 1.46 -2.01
C ARG A 38 -5.36 0.12 -2.32
N ASP A 39 -4.35 0.12 -3.17
CA ASP A 39 -3.71 -1.11 -3.66
C ASP A 39 -2.94 -1.80 -2.52
N GLU A 40 -2.29 -1.03 -1.64
CA GLU A 40 -1.62 -1.56 -0.45
C GLU A 40 -2.61 -2.17 0.55
N ASP A 41 -3.72 -1.49 0.87
CA ASP A 41 -4.73 -2.04 1.79
C ASP A 41 -5.32 -3.35 1.25
N THR A 42 -5.66 -3.37 -0.05
CA THR A 42 -6.17 -4.57 -0.73
C THR A 42 -5.15 -5.71 -0.71
N PHE A 43 -3.88 -5.41 -0.96
CA PHE A 43 -2.80 -6.38 -0.90
C PHE A 43 -2.65 -6.97 0.51
N LEU A 44 -2.65 -6.13 1.54
CA LEU A 44 -2.49 -6.58 2.93
C LEU A 44 -3.67 -7.46 3.38
N ILE A 45 -4.90 -7.12 3.01
CA ILE A 45 -6.09 -7.98 3.26
C ILE A 45 -5.92 -9.35 2.62
N TYR A 46 -5.49 -9.39 1.36
CA TYR A 46 -5.27 -10.65 0.67
C TYR A 46 -4.18 -11.48 1.34
N GLN A 47 -3.06 -10.86 1.71
CA GLN A 47 -1.97 -11.54 2.40
C GLN A 47 -2.39 -12.10 3.75
N GLU A 48 -3.11 -11.32 4.55
CA GLU A 48 -3.68 -11.76 5.83
C GLU A 48 -4.54 -13.02 5.63
N ARG A 49 -5.50 -12.99 4.69
CA ARG A 49 -6.37 -14.14 4.37
C ARG A 49 -5.59 -15.34 3.83
N ARG A 50 -4.57 -15.11 3.01
CA ARG A 50 -3.73 -16.17 2.45
C ARG A 50 -2.93 -16.87 3.54
N LEU A 51 -2.38 -16.12 4.50
CA LEU A 51 -1.60 -16.65 5.62
C LEU A 51 -2.45 -17.44 6.61
N VAL A 52 -3.69 -17.00 6.87
CA VAL A 52 -4.66 -17.79 7.66
C VAL A 52 -4.92 -19.14 6.99
N ARG A 53 -5.19 -19.14 5.67
CA ARG A 53 -5.41 -20.37 4.90
C ARG A 53 -4.18 -21.28 4.86
N ALA A 54 -2.97 -20.71 4.86
CA ALA A 54 -1.71 -21.45 4.90
C ALA A 54 -1.33 -21.98 6.29
N GLY A 55 -2.20 -21.84 7.30
CA GLY A 55 -1.93 -22.33 8.66
C GLY A 55 -0.90 -21.51 9.44
N ASN A 56 -0.66 -20.24 9.04
CA ASN A 56 0.24 -19.33 9.75
C ASN A 56 -0.50 -18.14 10.37
N PRO A 57 -1.32 -18.38 11.42
CA PRO A 57 -2.17 -17.35 12.01
C PRO A 57 -1.37 -16.27 12.76
N ALA A 58 -0.19 -16.60 13.30
CA ALA A 58 0.65 -15.63 14.00
C ALA A 58 1.18 -14.56 13.03
N LEU A 59 1.65 -14.97 11.85
CA LEU A 59 2.10 -14.02 10.83
C LEU A 59 0.91 -13.25 10.23
N ALA A 60 -0.23 -13.90 10.02
CA ALA A 60 -1.45 -13.22 9.58
C ALA A 60 -1.87 -12.11 10.54
N HIS A 61 -1.82 -12.38 11.85
CA HIS A 61 -2.10 -11.38 12.88
C HIS A 61 -1.13 -10.19 12.80
N GLN A 62 0.18 -10.43 12.62
CA GLN A 62 1.14 -9.33 12.45
C GLN A 62 0.88 -8.50 11.19
N VAL A 63 0.48 -9.13 10.08
CA VAL A 63 0.05 -8.42 8.86
C VAL A 63 -1.20 -7.59 9.13
N GLY A 64 -2.17 -8.12 9.87
CA GLY A 64 -3.37 -7.39 10.29
C GLY A 64 -3.04 -6.16 11.15
N VAL A 65 -2.16 -6.30 12.14
CA VAL A 65 -1.68 -5.18 12.98
C VAL A 65 -1.01 -4.10 12.11
N HIS A 66 -0.10 -4.51 11.21
CA HIS A 66 0.58 -3.58 10.30
C HIS A 66 -0.43 -2.85 9.40
N ARG A 67 -1.40 -3.57 8.84
CA ARG A 67 -2.48 -3.00 8.03
C ARG A 67 -3.28 -1.95 8.82
N MET A 68 -3.63 -2.23 10.08
CA MET A 68 -4.35 -1.29 10.93
C MET A 68 -3.55 -0.02 11.19
N GLU A 69 -2.25 -0.13 11.44
CA GLU A 69 -1.36 1.03 11.61
C GLU A 69 -1.33 1.89 10.34
N ARG A 70 -1.12 1.27 9.17
CA ARG A 70 -1.14 1.96 7.87
C ARG A 70 -2.50 2.62 7.60
N GLY A 71 -3.60 1.93 7.92
CA GLY A 71 -4.96 2.44 7.77
C GLY A 71 -5.22 3.75 8.53
N ARG A 72 -4.61 3.93 9.70
CA ARG A 72 -4.71 5.20 10.45
C ARG A 72 -4.07 6.37 9.70
N PHE A 73 -2.88 6.16 9.14
CA PHE A 73 -2.21 7.17 8.32
C PHE A 73 -2.98 7.43 7.03
N ASN A 74 -3.46 6.39 6.36
CA ASN A 74 -4.26 6.52 5.14
C ASN A 74 -5.54 7.33 5.38
N THR A 75 -6.20 7.13 6.52
CA THR A 75 -7.37 7.92 6.94
C THR A 75 -7.00 9.41 7.07
N LEU A 76 -5.92 9.71 7.79
CA LEU A 76 -5.43 11.09 7.96
C LEU A 76 -5.03 11.73 6.62
N HIS A 77 -4.38 10.98 5.72
CA HIS A 77 -4.02 11.46 4.39
C HIS A 77 -5.26 11.77 3.56
N MET A 78 -6.24 10.88 3.55
CA MET A 78 -7.50 11.10 2.83
C MET A 78 -8.27 12.30 3.37
N GLU A 79 -8.35 12.48 4.70
CA GLU A 79 -8.97 13.67 5.29
C GLU A 79 -8.28 14.97 4.84
N ARG A 80 -6.95 15.00 4.80
CA ARG A 80 -6.19 16.16 4.34
C ARG A 80 -6.40 16.41 2.85
N LEU A 81 -6.40 15.36 2.02
CA LEU A 81 -6.66 15.47 0.59
C LEU A 81 -8.08 15.97 0.30
N VAL A 82 -9.08 15.51 1.05
CA VAL A 82 -10.47 15.99 0.95
C VAL A 82 -10.62 17.44 1.40
N LYS A 83 -9.84 17.89 2.39
CA LYS A 83 -9.78 19.31 2.74
C LYS A 83 -9.13 20.12 1.63
N LEU A 84 -8.00 19.66 1.11
CA LEU A 84 -7.27 20.30 0.02
C LEU A 84 -8.13 20.40 -1.25
N SER A 85 -8.95 19.40 -1.54
CA SER A 85 -9.83 19.42 -2.72
C SER A 85 -10.95 20.45 -2.66
N LYS A 86 -11.14 21.11 -1.51
CA LYS A 86 -12.12 22.19 -1.32
C LYS A 86 -11.50 23.58 -1.48
N GLU A 87 -10.16 23.67 -1.56
CA GLU A 87 -9.48 24.94 -1.75
C GLU A 87 -9.62 25.45 -3.20
N PRO A 88 -9.75 26.77 -3.41
CA PRO A 88 -9.80 27.34 -4.74
C PRO A 88 -8.50 27.07 -5.51
N GLY A 89 -8.62 26.65 -6.78
CA GLY A 89 -7.48 26.32 -7.63
C GLY A 89 -7.03 24.85 -7.57
N PHE A 90 -7.67 24.01 -6.76
CA PHE A 90 -7.44 22.57 -6.80
C PHE A 90 -7.91 21.97 -8.12
N THR A 91 -7.02 21.24 -8.81
CA THR A 91 -7.28 20.64 -10.12
C THR A 91 -6.95 19.14 -10.19
N ALA A 92 -6.45 18.56 -9.09
CA ALA A 92 -6.13 17.14 -9.03
C ALA A 92 -7.39 16.27 -8.91
N SER A 93 -7.24 14.96 -9.16
CA SER A 93 -8.28 13.98 -8.91
C SER A 93 -8.00 13.19 -7.63
N LEU A 94 -9.02 12.96 -6.82
CA LEU A 94 -8.97 12.00 -5.71
C LEU A 94 -9.44 10.60 -6.12
N VAL A 95 -9.79 10.39 -7.39
CA VAL A 95 -10.18 9.07 -7.89
C VAL A 95 -8.91 8.22 -8.02
N PRO A 96 -8.85 7.05 -7.35
CA PRO A 96 -7.72 6.15 -7.52
C PRO A 96 -7.64 5.65 -8.97
N GLY A 97 -6.43 5.68 -9.52
CA GLY A 97 -6.11 5.17 -10.85
C GLY A 97 -5.82 3.67 -10.85
N VAL A 98 -5.01 3.27 -11.82
CA VAL A 98 -4.67 1.87 -12.12
C VAL A 98 -3.15 1.74 -12.01
N SER A 99 -2.64 1.03 -11.00
CA SER A 99 -1.20 0.81 -10.84
C SER A 99 -0.64 -0.02 -12.00
N VAL A 100 0.50 0.39 -12.54
CA VAL A 100 1.28 -0.40 -13.52
C VAL A 100 1.94 -1.60 -12.86
N ASN A 101 2.27 -1.50 -11.57
CA ASN A 101 2.83 -2.60 -10.82
C ASN A 101 1.72 -3.62 -10.49
N THR A 102 1.82 -4.80 -11.12
CA THR A 102 0.92 -5.93 -10.96
C THR A 102 1.27 -6.84 -9.79
N ASP A 103 2.48 -6.77 -9.24
CA ASP A 103 2.96 -7.69 -8.19
C ASP A 103 2.15 -7.53 -6.89
N ARG A 104 1.58 -6.35 -6.69
CA ARG A 104 0.69 -6.03 -5.56
C ARG A 104 -0.80 -6.15 -5.92
N ARG A 105 -1.15 -6.44 -7.16
CA ARG A 105 -2.54 -6.70 -7.53
C ARG A 105 -2.92 -8.08 -7.03
N VAL A 106 -4.02 -8.11 -6.29
CA VAL A 106 -4.68 -9.36 -5.94
C VAL A 106 -5.31 -9.92 -7.23
N PRO A 107 -5.05 -11.19 -7.58
CA PRO A 107 -5.68 -11.80 -8.74
C PRO A 107 -7.20 -11.84 -8.53
N VAL A 108 -7.94 -11.24 -9.48
CA VAL A 108 -9.40 -11.33 -9.55
C VAL A 108 -9.73 -12.74 -10.03
N GLY A 109 -9.97 -13.67 -9.10
CA GLY A 109 -10.39 -15.05 -9.43
C GLY A 109 -10.11 -16.14 -8.40
N GLU A 110 -9.19 -15.96 -7.44
CA GLU A 110 -8.81 -17.03 -6.49
C GLU A 110 -9.70 -17.12 -5.23
N ALA A 111 -10.95 -16.67 -5.33
CA ALA A 111 -11.92 -16.78 -4.25
C ALA A 111 -12.73 -18.08 -4.32
N GLU A 112 -12.80 -18.78 -5.47
CA GLU A 112 -13.78 -19.87 -5.62
C GLU A 112 -13.25 -21.26 -6.02
N ASP A 113 -12.06 -21.43 -6.60
CA ASP A 113 -11.63 -22.77 -7.08
C ASP A 113 -10.17 -23.10 -6.76
N ILE A 114 -9.88 -23.68 -5.58
CA ILE A 114 -8.72 -24.55 -5.41
C ILE A 114 -9.15 -25.76 -4.57
N VAL A 115 -9.37 -26.87 -5.27
CA VAL A 115 -9.56 -28.22 -4.71
C VAL A 115 -8.34 -28.60 -3.87
N MET A 116 -8.60 -28.95 -2.61
CA MET A 116 -7.62 -29.46 -1.65
C MET A 116 -7.05 -30.80 -2.15
N PRO A 117 -5.73 -31.04 -2.17
CA PRO A 117 -5.23 -32.40 -2.11
C PRO A 117 -5.40 -32.91 -0.68
N ASP A 118 -6.06 -34.06 -0.58
CA ASP A 118 -6.29 -34.84 0.64
C ASP A 118 -4.97 -35.11 1.36
N ALA A 119 -4.84 -34.58 2.58
CA ALA A 119 -3.70 -34.81 3.44
C ALA A 119 -3.96 -36.07 4.28
N GLY A 120 -3.85 -37.23 3.62
CA GLY A 120 -3.88 -38.54 4.23
C GLY A 120 -2.55 -39.26 4.03
N GLU A 121 -1.98 -39.74 5.15
CA GLU A 121 -1.00 -40.83 5.24
C GLU A 121 0.49 -40.45 5.35
N THR A 122 0.88 -40.04 6.56
CA THR A 122 2.26 -40.21 7.06
C THR A 122 2.49 -41.69 7.38
N ALA A 123 3.17 -42.42 6.49
CA ALA A 123 3.64 -43.77 6.76
C ALA A 123 4.84 -43.73 7.74
N VAL A 124 4.67 -44.32 8.93
CA VAL A 124 5.74 -44.60 9.89
C VAL A 124 6.44 -45.89 9.45
N PRO A 125 7.78 -45.92 9.25
CA PRO A 125 8.48 -47.16 8.88
C PRO A 125 8.59 -48.11 10.09
N PRO A 126 8.56 -49.44 9.87
CA PRO A 126 8.58 -50.45 10.93
C PRO A 126 9.96 -50.56 11.61
N PRO A 127 10.03 -51.02 12.88
CA PRO A 127 11.27 -51.13 13.62
C PRO A 127 12.09 -52.35 13.17
N GLU A 128 13.40 -52.16 13.01
CA GLU A 128 14.37 -53.21 12.69
C GLU A 128 14.53 -54.20 13.85
N GLU A 129 14.33 -55.48 13.56
CA GLU A 129 14.56 -56.60 14.48
C GLU A 129 16.07 -56.87 14.57
N HIS A 130 16.67 -56.62 15.74
CA HIS A 130 17.99 -57.15 16.07
C HIS A 130 17.83 -58.52 16.76
N GLU A 131 18.09 -59.60 16.02
CA GLU A 131 18.33 -60.92 16.60
C GLU A 131 19.76 -61.04 17.16
N LEU A 132 19.87 -61.82 18.24
CA LEU A 132 21.04 -62.11 19.08
C LEU A 132 22.18 -62.85 18.36
#